data_AF-A0A5E7UYE5-F1
#
_entry.id   AF-A0A5E7UYE5-F1
#
_cell.length_a   1.000
_cell.length_b   1.000
_cell.length_c   1.000
_cell.angle_alpha   90.00
_cell.angle_beta   90.00
_cell.angle_gamma   90.00
#
_symmetry.space_group_name_H-M   'P 1'
#
loop_
_entity.id
_entity.type
_entity.pdbx_description
1 polymer ?
#
loop_
_entity_poly.entity_id
_entity_poly.type
_entity_poly.pdbx_seq_one_letter_code
_entity_poly.pdbx_strand_id
1 'polypeptide(L)'
;MRNDEHAATVISCIDGIELSAEEKQVLFEPKFKISHNPIHSTSDIVEETSQAILFGHWSAPYVKINAAALNIDEYDGIERQALEKLLLHFAENRVAIMLEATDCVFIDNYRCVHARDSFKANYVNSARWLARVVFASSLRKSREMRNSINTRAINA
;
A
#
# COMPACT_ATOMS: atom_id res chain seq x y z
N MET A 1 13.83 -20.16 1.11
CA MET A 1 13.34 -19.02 0.30
C MET A 1 13.56 -19.36 -1.15
N ARG A 2 12.58 -19.15 -2.04
CA ARG A 2 12.66 -19.57 -3.46
C ARG A 2 11.61 -18.87 -4.31
N ASN A 3 11.80 -18.84 -5.63
CA ASN A 3 10.89 -18.22 -6.60
C ASN A 3 11.03 -18.88 -7.99
N ASP A 4 10.97 -20.21 -8.04
CA ASP A 4 11.19 -20.98 -9.27
C ASP A 4 10.14 -20.70 -10.36
N GLU A 5 8.99 -20.16 -9.96
CA GLU A 5 7.91 -19.72 -10.84
C GLU A 5 8.18 -18.36 -11.48
N HIS A 6 9.28 -17.71 -11.10
CA HIS A 6 9.69 -16.42 -11.62
C HIS A 6 8.55 -15.37 -11.49
N ALA A 7 7.85 -15.37 -10.35
CA ALA A 7 6.78 -14.41 -10.11
C ALA A 7 7.36 -13.09 -9.60
N ALA A 8 7.12 -12.02 -10.36
CA ALA A 8 7.60 -10.68 -10.05
C ALA A 8 6.90 -10.09 -8.82
N THR A 9 7.69 -9.43 -7.97
CA THR A 9 7.19 -8.40 -7.06
C THR A 9 7.17 -7.09 -7.83
N VAL A 10 6.06 -6.38 -7.77
CA VAL A 10 5.85 -5.14 -8.52
C VAL A 10 5.86 -3.99 -7.53
N ILE A 11 6.62 -2.94 -7.83
CA ILE A 11 6.75 -1.76 -6.97
C ILE A 11 6.57 -0.51 -7.81
N SER A 12 5.91 0.49 -7.24
CA SER A 12 5.75 1.80 -7.84
C SER A 12 5.76 2.84 -6.72
N CYS A 13 6.39 3.99 -6.95
CA CYS A 13 6.61 5.01 -5.91
C CYS A 13 5.99 6.35 -6.31
N ILE A 14 5.60 7.15 -5.32
CA ILE A 14 4.92 8.44 -5.51
C ILE A 14 5.84 9.53 -6.07
N ASP A 15 7.15 9.31 -5.99
CA ASP A 15 8.18 10.19 -6.51
C ASP A 15 7.95 10.57 -7.98
N GLY A 16 8.10 11.86 -8.27
CA GLY A 16 7.94 12.41 -9.62
C GLY A 16 6.50 12.65 -10.08
N ILE A 17 5.49 12.42 -9.24
CA ILE A 17 4.09 12.70 -9.63
C ILE A 17 3.88 14.19 -9.92
N GLU A 18 3.24 14.48 -11.05
CA GLU A 18 2.84 15.83 -11.46
C GLU A 18 1.35 16.04 -11.18
N LEU A 19 1.06 16.92 -10.21
CA LEU A 19 -0.29 17.32 -9.83
C LEU A 19 -0.41 18.84 -9.83
N SER A 20 -1.56 19.37 -10.21
CA SER A 20 -1.89 20.78 -9.95
C SER A 20 -1.97 21.04 -8.45
N ALA A 21 -1.98 22.33 -8.05
CA ALA A 21 -2.12 22.69 -6.65
C ALA A 21 -3.45 22.21 -6.06
N GLU A 22 -4.52 22.28 -6.85
CA GLU A 22 -5.88 21.88 -6.50
C GLU A 22 -6.00 20.36 -6.40
N GLU A 23 -5.44 19.62 -7.36
CA GLU A 23 -5.39 18.15 -7.35
C GLU A 23 -4.62 17.63 -6.14
N LYS A 24 -3.49 18.28 -5.84
CA LYS A 24 -2.72 17.94 -4.65
C LYS A 24 -3.47 18.27 -3.37
N GLN A 25 -4.14 19.42 -3.33
CA GLN A 25 -4.92 19.83 -2.17
C GLN A 25 -6.02 18.82 -1.87
N VAL A 26 -6.79 18.42 -2.88
CA VAL A 26 -7.91 17.49 -2.67
C VAL A 26 -7.40 16.14 -2.15
N LEU A 27 -6.26 15.65 -2.62
CA LEU A 27 -5.66 14.41 -2.12
C LEU A 27 -5.17 14.48 -0.66
N PHE A 28 -4.92 15.68 -0.13
CA PHE A 28 -4.61 15.92 1.29
C PHE A 28 -5.86 16.08 2.18
N GLU A 29 -7.05 16.17 1.58
CA GLU A 29 -8.32 16.29 2.31
C GLU A 29 -8.89 14.91 2.67
N PRO A 30 -9.60 14.76 3.81
CA PRO A 30 -10.19 13.50 4.24
C PRO A 30 -11.47 13.17 3.44
N LYS A 31 -11.33 12.95 2.13
CA LYS A 31 -12.44 12.75 1.20
C LYS A 31 -12.55 11.32 0.65
N PHE A 32 -11.51 10.50 0.78
CA PHE A 32 -11.43 9.20 0.12
C PHE A 32 -11.70 8.05 1.09
N LYS A 33 -12.57 7.13 0.70
CA LYS A 33 -12.75 5.87 1.43
C LYS A 33 -11.57 4.95 1.15
N ILE A 34 -10.76 4.69 2.18
CA ILE A 34 -9.64 3.76 2.12
C ILE A 34 -9.98 2.59 3.04
N SER A 35 -10.57 1.54 2.45
CA SER A 35 -10.97 0.35 3.18
C SER A 35 -9.76 -0.55 3.52
N HIS A 36 -9.90 -1.26 4.64
CA HIS A 36 -8.93 -2.25 5.06
C HIS A 36 -8.90 -3.43 4.08
N ASN A 37 -7.75 -4.10 3.97
CA ASN A 37 -7.67 -5.32 3.19
C ASN A 37 -8.57 -6.39 3.84
N PRO A 38 -9.46 -7.07 3.09
CA PRO A 38 -10.41 -8.05 3.63
C PRO A 38 -9.76 -9.24 4.36
N ILE A 39 -8.45 -9.48 4.19
CA ILE A 39 -7.70 -10.50 4.95
C ILE A 39 -7.60 -10.13 6.44
N HIS A 40 -7.71 -8.85 6.79
CA HIS A 40 -7.82 -8.38 8.17
C HIS A 40 -9.31 -8.37 8.57
N SER A 41 -9.86 -9.55 8.88
CA SER A 41 -11.16 -9.63 9.58
C SER A 41 -10.97 -9.13 11.01
N THR A 42 -11.10 -7.83 11.23
CA THR A 42 -11.18 -7.22 12.55
C THR A 42 -12.65 -7.23 12.97
N SER A 43 -12.95 -7.87 14.09
CA SER A 43 -14.32 -8.02 14.62
C SER A 43 -14.98 -6.68 14.94
N ASP A 44 -14.16 -5.64 15.12
CA ASP A 44 -14.61 -4.27 15.33
C ASP A 44 -14.48 -3.51 14.01
N ILE A 45 -15.63 -3.27 13.39
CA ILE A 45 -15.78 -2.44 12.20
C ILE A 45 -15.31 -1.03 12.59
N VAL A 46 -14.03 -0.73 12.35
CA VAL A 46 -13.56 0.65 12.33
C VAL A 46 -14.39 1.34 11.25
N GLU A 47 -15.18 2.34 11.65
CA GLU A 47 -15.97 3.15 10.70
C GLU A 47 -15.11 3.47 9.48
N GLU A 48 -15.64 3.22 8.29
CA GLU A 48 -15.05 3.64 7.01
C GLU A 48 -15.08 5.16 6.94
N THR A 49 -14.21 5.78 7.72
CA THR A 49 -14.02 7.22 7.74
C THR A 49 -13.25 7.61 6.49
N SER A 50 -13.75 8.64 5.82
CA SER A 50 -13.03 9.27 4.72
C SER A 50 -11.66 9.76 5.22
N GLN A 51 -10.64 9.49 4.43
CA GLN A 51 -9.24 9.72 4.76
C GLN A 51 -8.54 10.43 3.61
N ALA A 52 -7.47 11.14 3.95
CA ALA A 52 -6.57 11.70 2.96
C ALA A 52 -5.70 10.60 2.37
N ILE A 53 -5.47 10.67 1.06
CA ILE A 53 -4.57 9.77 0.33
C ILE A 53 -3.13 10.25 0.49
N LEU A 54 -2.90 11.55 0.35
CA LEU A 54 -1.61 12.18 0.59
C LEU A 54 -1.54 12.76 2.00
N PHE A 55 -0.36 12.65 2.62
CA PHE A 55 -0.11 13.18 3.96
C PHE A 55 1.37 13.52 4.16
N GLY A 56 1.72 14.07 5.32
CA GLY A 56 3.10 14.47 5.60
C GLY A 56 3.42 15.85 5.02
N HIS A 57 4.62 16.02 4.46
CA HIS A 57 5.06 17.32 3.98
C HIS A 57 4.49 17.63 2.59
N TRP A 58 4.01 18.86 2.40
CA TRP A 58 3.40 19.26 1.12
C TRP A 58 4.34 19.06 -0.07
N SER A 59 5.61 19.46 0.00
CA SER A 59 6.52 19.34 -1.16
C SER A 59 6.97 17.90 -1.46
N ALA A 60 6.87 16.99 -0.50
CA ALA A 60 7.32 15.60 -0.60
C ALA A 60 6.36 14.71 0.20
N PRO A 61 5.13 14.50 -0.32
CA PRO A 61 4.08 13.83 0.41
C PRO A 61 4.36 12.33 0.53
N TYR A 62 3.84 11.76 1.60
CA TYR A 62 3.62 10.32 1.71
C TYR A 62 2.25 9.97 1.12
N VAL A 63 2.08 8.70 0.76
CA VAL A 63 0.86 8.15 0.17
C VAL A 63 0.34 6.97 1.00
N LYS A 64 -0.98 6.89 1.10
CA LYS A 64 -1.71 5.75 1.66
C LYS A 64 -2.91 5.48 0.75
N ILE A 65 -2.94 4.29 0.15
CA ILE A 65 -3.99 3.90 -0.79
C ILE A 65 -4.14 2.38 -0.80
N ASN A 66 -5.36 1.91 -1.04
CA ASN A 66 -5.66 0.51 -1.33
C ASN A 66 -6.37 0.44 -2.69
N ALA A 67 -5.60 0.46 -3.79
CA ALA A 67 -6.14 0.55 -5.14
C ALA A 67 -7.06 -0.64 -5.50
N ALA A 68 -6.87 -1.81 -4.87
CA ALA A 68 -7.70 -2.99 -5.12
C ALA A 68 -9.12 -2.88 -4.55
N ALA A 69 -9.33 -2.02 -3.55
CA ALA A 69 -10.62 -1.81 -2.90
C ALA A 69 -11.20 -0.41 -3.16
N LEU A 70 -10.51 0.38 -4.00
CA LEU A 70 -10.92 1.71 -4.39
C LEU A 70 -11.94 1.65 -5.52
N ASN A 71 -13.09 2.29 -5.33
CA ASN A 71 -14.09 2.49 -6.37
C ASN A 71 -13.99 3.92 -6.91
N ILE A 72 -13.42 4.09 -8.10
CA ILE A 72 -13.17 5.41 -8.69
C ILE A 72 -14.46 6.12 -9.08
N ASP A 73 -15.52 5.38 -9.38
CA ASP A 73 -16.81 5.92 -9.82
C ASP A 73 -17.62 6.54 -8.66
N GLU A 74 -17.15 6.41 -7.42
CA GLU A 74 -17.71 7.14 -6.26
C GLU A 74 -17.28 8.61 -6.21
N TYR A 75 -16.35 9.02 -7.08
CA TYR A 75 -15.80 10.37 -7.11
C TYR A 75 -16.09 11.05 -8.45
N ASP A 76 -16.23 12.36 -8.41
CA ASP A 76 -16.39 13.23 -9.58
C ASP A 76 -15.42 14.42 -9.50
N GLY A 77 -15.52 15.33 -10.46
CA GLY A 77 -14.77 16.60 -10.44
C GLY A 77 -13.27 16.43 -10.22
N ILE A 78 -12.73 17.22 -9.28
CA ILE A 78 -11.30 17.31 -9.01
C ILE A 78 -10.79 16.09 -8.24
N GLU A 79 -11.63 15.49 -7.38
CA GLU A 79 -11.34 14.26 -6.64
C GLU A 79 -11.01 13.13 -7.60
N ARG A 80 -11.90 12.90 -8.60
CA ARG A 80 -11.71 11.87 -9.61
C ARG A 80 -10.47 12.14 -10.47
N GLN A 81 -10.30 13.37 -10.95
CA GLN A 81 -9.15 13.73 -11.79
C GLN A 81 -7.80 13.49 -11.09
N ALA A 82 -7.69 13.94 -9.84
CA ALA A 82 -6.47 13.75 -9.04
C ALA A 82 -6.20 12.26 -8.78
N LEU A 83 -7.25 11.48 -8.52
CA LEU A 83 -7.15 10.05 -8.27
C LEU A 83 -6.78 9.27 -9.53
N GLU A 84 -7.36 9.60 -10.69
CA GLU A 84 -7.00 9.02 -11.99
C GLU A 84 -5.52 9.28 -12.32
N LYS A 85 -5.03 10.51 -12.12
CA LYS A 85 -3.61 10.85 -12.30
C LYS A 85 -2.69 10.07 -11.37
N LEU A 86 -3.07 9.94 -10.10
CA LEU A 86 -2.30 9.17 -9.14
C LEU A 86 -2.19 7.69 -9.54
N LEU A 87 -3.30 7.08 -9.95
CA LEU A 87 -3.33 5.69 -10.40
C LEU A 87 -2.56 5.49 -11.70
N LEU A 88 -2.67 6.43 -12.65
CA LEU A 88 -1.91 6.41 -13.90
C LEU A 88 -0.41 6.52 -13.62
N HIS A 89 0.02 7.45 -12.76
CA HIS A 89 1.42 7.60 -12.35
C HIS A 89 1.98 6.28 -11.81
N PHE A 90 1.22 5.60 -10.95
CA PHE A 90 1.65 4.30 -10.42
C PHE A 90 1.69 3.18 -11.48
N ALA A 91 0.79 3.22 -12.46
CA ALA A 91 0.79 2.26 -13.56
C ALA A 91 2.00 2.47 -14.49
N GLU A 92 2.37 3.72 -14.77
CA GLU A 92 3.43 4.08 -15.70
C GLU A 92 4.84 3.89 -15.14
N ASN A 93 5.06 4.22 -13.86
CA ASN A 93 6.38 4.13 -13.24
C ASN A 93 6.65 2.79 -12.53
N ARG A 94 5.81 1.79 -12.83
CA ARG A 94 5.84 0.45 -12.28
C ARG A 94 7.15 -0.29 -12.62
N VAL A 95 7.84 -0.81 -11.62
CA VAL A 95 9.04 -1.64 -11.75
C VAL A 95 8.76 -3.07 -11.30
N ALA A 96 9.12 -4.04 -12.14
CA ALA A 96 9.05 -5.47 -11.81
C ALA A 96 10.41 -5.96 -11.28
N ILE A 97 10.39 -6.59 -10.10
CA ILE A 97 11.58 -7.13 -9.44
C ILE A 97 11.42 -8.64 -9.28
N MET A 98 12.39 -9.36 -9.82
CA MET A 98 12.47 -10.81 -9.78
C MET A 98 13.37 -11.21 -8.63
N LEU A 99 12.76 -11.54 -7.48
CA LEU A 99 13.52 -11.92 -6.29
C LEU A 99 14.03 -13.36 -6.42
N GLU A 100 15.34 -13.53 -6.32
CA GLU A 100 16.01 -14.81 -6.13
C GLU A 100 16.08 -15.21 -4.64
N ALA A 101 16.59 -16.40 -4.35
CA ALA A 101 16.58 -16.98 -2.99
C ALA A 101 17.39 -16.15 -1.96
N THR A 102 18.40 -15.41 -2.42
CA THR A 102 19.28 -14.56 -1.61
C THR A 102 18.85 -13.10 -1.56
N ASP A 103 17.85 -12.72 -2.37
CA ASP A 103 17.48 -11.33 -2.50
C ASP A 103 16.63 -10.86 -1.33
N CYS A 104 16.88 -9.61 -0.93
CA CYS A 104 16.06 -8.89 0.04
C CYS A 104 15.63 -7.57 -0.58
N VAL A 105 14.34 -7.26 -0.50
CA VAL A 105 13.79 -5.97 -0.93
C VAL A 105 13.22 -5.23 0.28
N PHE A 106 13.55 -3.95 0.37
CA PHE A 106 13.03 -3.04 1.38
C PHE A 106 12.09 -2.05 0.70
N ILE A 107 10.87 -1.94 1.21
CA ILE A 107 9.82 -1.10 0.64
C ILE A 107 9.42 -0.07 1.69
N ASP A 108 9.58 1.22 1.35
CA ASP A 108 9.02 2.30 2.14
C ASP A 108 7.51 2.38 1.89
N ASN A 109 6.72 1.84 2.83
CA ASN A 109 5.27 1.74 2.72
C ASN A 109 4.55 3.09 2.73
N TYR A 110 5.25 4.20 3.04
CA TYR A 110 4.68 5.55 2.94
C TYR A 110 4.99 6.23 1.61
N ARG A 111 5.85 5.63 0.78
CA ARG A 111 6.22 6.20 -0.52
C ARG A 111 5.86 5.32 -1.70
N CYS A 112 5.78 4.00 -1.49
CA CYS A 112 5.60 3.05 -2.58
C CYS A 112 4.43 2.11 -2.34
N VAL A 113 3.68 1.86 -3.40
CA VAL A 113 2.73 0.77 -3.51
C VAL A 113 3.45 -0.48 -4.03
N HIS A 114 2.98 -1.65 -3.62
CA HIS A 114 3.56 -2.91 -4.08
C HIS A 114 2.50 -3.97 -4.28
N ALA A 115 2.74 -4.82 -5.27
CA ALA A 115 1.86 -5.91 -5.64
C ALA A 115 2.69 -7.11 -6.12
N ARG A 116 1.99 -8.12 -6.59
CA ARG A 116 2.59 -9.27 -7.28
C ARG A 116 1.70 -9.56 -8.48
N ASP A 117 2.32 -9.80 -9.62
CA ASP A 117 1.57 -10.22 -10.80
C ASP A 117 0.89 -11.58 -10.59
N SER A 118 -0.08 -11.86 -11.45
CA SER A 118 -0.59 -13.21 -11.60
C SER A 118 0.52 -14.13 -12.09
N PHE A 119 0.57 -15.34 -11.55
CA PHE A 119 1.50 -16.37 -11.98
C PHE A 119 0.83 -17.73 -11.82
N LYS A 120 1.33 -18.73 -12.54
CA LYS A 120 0.82 -20.10 -12.41
C LYS A 120 1.41 -20.74 -11.16
N ALA A 121 0.58 -20.91 -10.14
CA ALA A 121 0.98 -21.56 -8.91
C ALA A 121 1.37 -23.02 -9.14
N ASN A 122 2.45 -23.42 -8.50
CA ASN A 122 3.05 -24.73 -8.47
C ASN A 122 2.90 -25.27 -7.05
N TYR A 123 1.99 -26.22 -6.89
CA TYR A 123 1.66 -26.81 -5.60
C TYR A 123 2.60 -27.96 -5.18
N VAL A 124 3.70 -28.18 -5.90
CA VAL A 124 4.75 -29.14 -5.50
C VAL A 124 5.90 -28.44 -4.73
N ASN A 125 7.01 -29.14 -4.50
CA ASN A 125 8.12 -28.69 -3.63
C ASN A 125 8.88 -27.42 -4.09
N SER A 126 8.51 -26.82 -5.23
CA SER A 126 9.16 -25.63 -5.83
C SER A 126 8.29 -24.37 -5.83
N ALA A 127 7.17 -24.35 -5.10
CA ALA A 127 6.34 -23.16 -4.94
C ALA A 127 7.14 -21.94 -4.45
N ARG A 128 6.86 -20.75 -4.98
CA ARG A 128 7.43 -19.49 -4.51
C ARG A 128 7.19 -19.31 -3.01
N TRP A 129 8.27 -19.04 -2.29
CA TRP A 129 8.24 -18.87 -0.83
C TRP A 129 9.06 -17.65 -0.42
N LEU A 130 8.33 -16.62 0.01
CA LEU A 130 8.85 -15.38 0.58
C LEU A 130 8.62 -15.32 2.11
N ALA A 131 9.46 -14.59 2.82
CA ALA A 131 9.34 -14.26 4.23
C ALA A 131 9.21 -12.75 4.30
N ARG A 132 8.25 -12.28 5.09
CA ARG A 132 7.91 -10.87 5.18
C ARG A 132 8.05 -10.43 6.63
N VAL A 133 8.77 -9.32 6.82
CA VAL A 133 8.86 -8.63 8.10
C VAL A 133 8.32 -7.22 7.89
N VAL A 134 7.46 -6.76 8.80
CA VAL A 134 6.92 -5.39 8.80
C VAL A 134 7.63 -4.60 9.88
N PHE A 135 8.15 -3.43 9.52
CA PHE A 135 8.84 -2.51 10.42
C PHE A 135 7.93 -1.33 10.75
N ALA A 136 7.80 -1.01 12.03
CA ALA A 136 7.15 0.20 12.50
C ALA A 136 8.18 1.10 13.16
N SER A 137 8.22 2.37 12.78
CA SER A 137 9.13 3.36 13.38
C SER A 137 8.83 3.63 14.86
N SER A 138 7.60 3.40 15.30
CA SER A 138 7.21 3.52 16.70
C SER A 138 6.15 2.49 17.10
N LEU A 139 6.58 1.43 17.79
CA LEU A 139 5.68 0.43 18.38
C LEU A 139 4.78 0.99 19.50
N ARG A 140 5.13 2.16 20.05
CA ARG A 140 4.33 2.83 21.08
C ARG A 140 2.98 3.31 20.54
N LYS A 141 2.90 3.68 19.26
CA LYS A 141 1.67 4.14 18.61
C LYS A 141 0.56 3.07 18.57
N SER A 142 0.93 1.79 18.60
CA SER A 142 -0.03 0.68 18.62
C SER A 142 -0.29 0.13 20.02
N ARG A 143 0.05 0.86 21.11
CA ARG A 143 -0.05 0.32 22.48
C ARG A 143 -1.45 -0.16 22.82
N GLU A 144 -2.49 0.58 22.44
CA GLU A 144 -3.89 0.25 22.74
C GLU A 144 -4.34 -1.05 22.06
N MET A 145 -3.70 -1.41 20.94
CA MET A 145 -4.00 -2.62 20.15
C MET A 145 -3.11 -3.82 20.51
N ARG A 146 -2.49 -3.82 21.69
CA ARG A 146 -1.53 -4.85 22.11
C ARG A 146 -1.81 -5.35 23.52
N ASN A 147 -1.75 -6.67 23.71
CA ASN A 147 -2.06 -7.31 24.99
C ASN A 147 -1.07 -6.96 26.13
N SER A 148 0.15 -6.54 25.80
CA SER A 148 1.16 -6.18 26.81
C SER A 148 2.21 -5.23 26.25
N ILE A 149 3.07 -4.69 27.12
CA ILE A 149 4.20 -3.85 26.69
C ILE A 149 5.28 -4.65 25.94
N ASN A 150 5.41 -5.95 26.23
CA ASN A 150 6.45 -6.82 25.67
C ASN A 150 6.05 -7.45 24.33
N THR A 151 4.75 -7.60 24.05
CA THR A 151 4.31 -8.16 22.77
C THR A 151 4.55 -7.19 21.61
N ARG A 152 4.98 -7.75 20.49
CA ARG A 152 5.14 -7.04 19.20
C ARG A 152 3.98 -7.33 18.23
N ALA A 153 3.12 -8.30 18.56
CA ALA A 153 1.91 -8.58 17.79
C ALA A 153 0.83 -7.54 18.09
N ILE A 154 0.22 -7.00 17.04
CA ILE A 154 -0.94 -6.11 17.10
C ILE A 154 -2.17 -6.99 16.91
N ASN A 155 -3.02 -7.04 17.92
CA ASN A 155 -4.29 -7.76 17.87
C ASN A 155 -5.35 -6.69 17.60
N ALA A 156 -5.92 -6.74 16.41
CA ALA A 156 -7.02 -5.87 15.99
C ALA A 156 -8.32 -6.66 16.01
#